data_AF-R5JD19-F1
#
_entry.id   AF-R5JD19-F1
#
_cell.length_a   1.000
_cell.length_b   1.000
_cell.length_c   1.000
_cell.angle_alpha   90.00
_cell.angle_beta   90.00
_cell.angle_gamma   90.00
#
_symmetry.space_group_name_H-M   'P 1'
#
loop_
_entity.id
_entity.type
_entity.pdbx_description
1 polymer ?
#
loop_
_entity_poly.entity_id
_entity_poly.type
_entity_poly.pdbx_seq_one_letter_code
_entity_poly.pdbx_strand_id
1 'polypeptide(L)'
;MESISKIQLRLYAAKRKNGKWQLEMSRMPKRISVIGRTPIVDEHYMPSDLEVVSMSKLHKYVGSYYGKIVKTLKEEGIITKEYGMWKLREDLQDKGIAVYVTGRMRCFYHFYLSWTPKGIEFIKEIINNRTRH
;
A
#
# COMPACT_ATOMS: atom_id res chain seq x y z
N MET A 1 -4.82 -45.92 6.95
CA MET A 1 -5.06 -45.19 5.68
C MET A 1 -5.44 -43.73 5.91
N GLU A 2 -6.30 -43.38 6.88
CA GLU A 2 -6.69 -41.98 7.16
C GLU A 2 -5.53 -41.05 7.58
N SER A 3 -4.53 -41.56 8.32
CA SER A 3 -3.37 -40.77 8.76
C SER A 3 -2.50 -40.31 7.60
N ILE A 4 -2.26 -41.18 6.61
CA ILE A 4 -1.47 -40.91 5.41
C ILE A 4 -2.17 -39.84 4.54
N SER A 5 -3.49 -39.94 4.39
CA SER A 5 -4.30 -38.95 3.66
C SER A 5 -4.24 -37.56 4.33
N LYS A 6 -4.37 -37.50 5.66
CA LYS A 6 -4.23 -36.23 6.42
C LYS A 6 -2.82 -35.61 6.27
N ILE A 7 -1.77 -36.43 6.24
CA ILE A 7 -0.39 -35.95 6.03
C ILE A 7 -0.22 -35.40 4.61
N GLN A 8 -0.73 -36.08 3.59
CA GLN A 8 -0.67 -35.62 2.20
C GLN A 8 -1.41 -34.29 2.01
N LEU A 9 -2.59 -34.12 2.62
CA LEU A 9 -3.33 -32.86 2.59
C LEU A 9 -2.55 -31.71 3.26
N ARG A 10 -1.93 -31.97 4.42
CA ARG A 10 -1.07 -31.00 5.11
C ARG A 10 0.14 -30.61 4.26
N LEU A 11 0.79 -31.60 3.63
CA LEU A 11 1.93 -31.37 2.74
C LEU A 11 1.53 -30.54 1.52
N TYR A 12 0.39 -30.84 0.89
CA TYR A 12 -0.13 -30.07 -0.24
C TYR A 12 -0.41 -28.61 0.16
N ALA A 13 -1.07 -28.39 1.30
CA ALA A 13 -1.32 -27.05 1.83
C ALA A 13 -0.02 -26.30 2.11
N ALA A 14 0.99 -26.96 2.68
CA ALA A 14 2.31 -26.38 2.94
C ALA A 14 3.03 -26.00 1.63
N LYS A 15 3.03 -26.88 0.61
CA LYS A 15 3.62 -26.59 -0.71
C LYS A 15 2.96 -25.38 -1.37
N ARG A 16 1.62 -25.31 -1.36
CA ARG A 16 0.86 -24.18 -1.91
C ARG A 16 1.20 -22.87 -1.20
N LYS A 17 1.31 -22.91 0.14
CA LYS A 17 1.67 -21.75 0.97
C LYS A 17 3.09 -21.27 0.68
N ASN A 18 4.05 -22.19 0.58
CA ASN A 18 5.44 -21.89 0.26
C ASN A 18 5.59 -21.31 -1.16
N GLY A 19 4.88 -21.87 -2.15
CA GLY A 19 4.88 -21.34 -3.51
C GLY A 19 4.37 -19.89 -3.57
N LYS A 20 3.32 -19.56 -2.81
CA LYS A 20 2.85 -18.17 -2.69
C LYS A 20 3.95 -17.27 -2.09
N TRP A 21 4.63 -17.70 -1.04
CA TRP A 21 5.69 -16.90 -0.42
C TRP A 21 6.89 -16.69 -1.34
N GLN A 22 7.33 -17.74 -2.05
CA GLN A 22 8.41 -17.63 -3.02
C GLN A 22 8.07 -16.62 -4.12
N LEU A 23 6.83 -16.63 -4.63
CA LEU A 23 6.38 -15.65 -5.61
C LEU A 23 6.35 -14.22 -5.06
N GLU A 24 5.90 -14.04 -3.81
CA GLU A 24 5.90 -12.72 -3.18
C GLU A 24 7.32 -12.21 -2.93
N MET A 25 8.23 -13.09 -2.49
CA MET A 25 9.66 -12.79 -2.34
C MET A 25 10.31 -12.45 -3.67
N SER A 26 10.01 -13.19 -4.75
CA SER A 26 10.58 -12.92 -6.08
C SER A 26 10.12 -11.58 -6.67
N ARG A 27 8.97 -11.05 -6.20
CA ARG A 27 8.45 -9.73 -6.60
C ARG A 27 9.03 -8.58 -5.78
N MET A 28 9.73 -8.85 -4.68
CA MET A 28 10.25 -7.80 -3.78
C MET A 28 11.12 -6.76 -4.48
N PRO A 29 12.08 -7.11 -5.37
CA PRO A 29 12.87 -6.09 -6.08
C PRO A 29 12.00 -5.13 -6.89
N LYS A 30 10.97 -5.65 -7.57
CA LYS A 30 10.03 -4.85 -8.35
C LYS A 30 9.16 -3.97 -7.45
N ARG A 31 8.74 -4.47 -6.28
CA ARG A 31 7.99 -3.70 -5.28
C ARG A 31 8.79 -2.55 -4.72
N ILE A 32 10.07 -2.77 -4.42
CA ILE A 32 11.00 -1.73 -3.96
C ILE A 32 11.16 -0.66 -5.06
N SER A 33 11.27 -1.06 -6.32
CA SER A 33 11.30 -0.12 -7.44
C SER A 33 10.05 0.75 -7.55
N VAL A 34 8.86 0.26 -7.16
CA VAL A 34 7.60 1.02 -7.15
C VAL A 34 7.57 2.08 -6.04
N ILE A 35 8.29 1.86 -4.93
CA ILE A 35 8.37 2.83 -3.84
C ILE A 35 9.08 4.11 -4.30
N GLY A 36 10.13 3.95 -5.11
CA GLY A 36 10.96 5.06 -5.56
C GLY A 36 11.64 5.76 -4.39
N ARG A 37 11.52 7.09 -4.34
CA ARG A 37 12.05 7.96 -3.29
C ARG A 37 11.07 8.19 -2.13
N THR A 38 9.85 7.65 -2.23
CA THR A 38 8.83 7.85 -1.19
C THR A 38 9.33 7.27 0.15
N PRO A 39 9.27 8.02 1.26
CA PRO A 39 9.76 7.54 2.55
C PRO A 39 9.08 6.24 2.99
N ILE A 40 9.84 5.35 3.61
CA ILE A 40 9.35 4.08 4.17
C ILE A 40 9.43 4.17 5.69
N VAL A 41 8.36 3.73 6.37
CA VAL A 41 8.31 3.65 7.83
C VAL A 41 7.85 2.26 8.24
N ASP A 42 8.59 1.63 9.15
CA ASP A 42 8.20 0.34 9.72
C ASP A 42 7.11 0.55 10.77
N GLU A 43 6.02 -0.22 10.67
CA GLU A 43 4.86 -0.13 11.57
C GLU A 43 5.22 -0.36 13.04
N HIS A 44 6.27 -1.13 13.33
CA HIS A 44 6.73 -1.40 14.69
C HIS A 44 7.61 -0.29 15.27
N TYR A 45 8.14 0.59 14.42
CA TYR A 45 9.05 1.68 14.80
C TYR A 45 8.51 3.04 14.35
N MET A 46 7.18 3.16 14.22
CA MET A 46 6.52 4.40 13.84
C MET A 46 6.82 5.49 14.88
N PRO A 47 7.39 6.64 14.50
CA PRO A 47 7.57 7.77 15.40
C PRO A 47 6.23 8.23 15.98
N SER A 48 6.21 8.61 17.26
CA SER A 48 4.98 9.02 17.95
C SER A 48 4.37 10.32 17.41
N ASP A 49 5.19 11.16 16.78
CA ASP A 49 4.82 12.41 16.12
C ASP A 49 4.35 12.22 14.68
N LEU A 50 4.49 11.01 14.12
CA LEU A 50 4.11 10.71 12.75
C LEU A 50 2.68 10.16 12.68
N GLU A 51 1.75 10.99 12.23
CA GLU A 51 0.40 10.55 11.87
C GLU A 51 0.34 10.05 10.42
N VAL A 52 -0.19 8.85 10.23
CA VAL A 52 -0.40 8.24 8.90
C VAL A 52 -1.79 7.66 8.77
N VAL A 53 -2.42 7.91 7.62
CA VAL A 53 -3.74 7.38 7.28
C VAL A 53 -3.62 6.43 6.10
N SER A 54 -4.02 5.17 6.32
CA SER A 54 -4.03 4.17 5.26
C SER A 54 -5.02 4.52 4.16
N MET A 55 -4.75 4.09 2.93
CA MET A 55 -5.68 4.28 1.79
C MET A 55 -7.12 3.86 2.10
N SER A 56 -7.32 2.76 2.83
CA SER A 56 -8.66 2.27 3.19
C SER A 56 -9.43 3.20 4.11
N LYS A 57 -8.74 3.95 4.99
CA LYS A 57 -9.35 4.87 5.96
C LYS A 57 -9.50 6.30 5.43
N LEU A 58 -8.93 6.59 4.26
CA LEU A 58 -8.84 7.94 3.72
C LEU A 58 -10.20 8.62 3.50
N HIS A 59 -11.24 7.84 3.21
CA HIS A 59 -12.62 8.31 3.07
C HIS A 59 -13.13 9.07 4.30
N LYS A 60 -12.67 8.70 5.51
CA LYS A 60 -13.09 9.33 6.76
C LYS A 60 -12.58 10.76 6.91
N TYR A 61 -11.44 11.06 6.31
CA TYR A 61 -10.75 12.34 6.48
C TYR A 61 -11.02 13.29 5.33
N VAL A 62 -11.17 12.75 4.12
CA VAL A 62 -11.36 13.54 2.90
C VAL A 62 -12.83 13.90 2.64
N GLY A 63 -13.78 13.22 3.29
CA GLY A 63 -15.21 13.50 3.11
C GLY A 63 -15.76 13.00 1.77
N SER A 64 -15.14 11.97 1.18
CA SER A 64 -15.58 11.36 -0.07
C SER A 64 -15.47 9.84 0.00
N TYR A 65 -16.21 9.11 -0.84
CA TYR A 65 -16.13 7.65 -0.85
C TYR A 65 -14.84 7.17 -1.53
N TYR A 66 -14.27 6.07 -1.04
CA TYR A 66 -12.98 5.53 -1.48
C TYR A 66 -12.85 5.41 -3.01
N GLY A 67 -13.90 4.94 -3.69
CA GLY A 67 -13.93 4.80 -5.13
C GLY A 67 -13.70 6.11 -5.89
N LYS A 68 -14.37 7.22 -5.49
CA LYS A 68 -14.19 8.53 -6.12
C LYS A 68 -12.80 9.07 -5.88
N ILE A 69 -12.26 8.86 -4.68
CA ILE A 69 -10.92 9.31 -4.33
C ILE A 69 -9.88 8.61 -5.21
N VAL A 70 -9.88 7.28 -5.22
CA VAL A 70 -8.95 6.51 -6.06
C VAL A 70 -9.10 6.85 -7.54
N LYS A 71 -10.34 6.98 -8.03
CA LYS A 71 -10.59 7.36 -9.44
C LYS A 71 -9.96 8.72 -9.76
N THR A 72 -10.22 9.73 -8.92
CA THR A 72 -9.68 11.08 -9.10
C THR A 72 -8.16 11.09 -9.04
N LEU A 73 -7.55 10.45 -8.03
CA LEU A 73 -6.10 10.39 -7.91
C LEU A 73 -5.42 9.68 -9.09
N LYS A 74 -6.09 8.71 -9.70
CA LYS A 74 -5.60 8.06 -10.92
C LYS A 74 -5.73 8.96 -12.14
N GLU A 75 -6.86 9.65 -12.30
CA GLU A 75 -7.11 10.55 -13.43
C GLU A 75 -6.18 11.77 -13.41
N GLU A 76 -5.87 12.30 -12.24
CA GLU A 76 -4.87 13.36 -12.03
C GLU A 76 -3.41 12.86 -12.10
N GLY A 77 -3.21 11.57 -12.36
CA GLY A 77 -1.89 10.94 -12.45
C GLY A 77 -1.10 10.89 -11.14
N ILE A 78 -1.73 11.18 -10.01
CA ILE A 78 -1.09 11.22 -8.68
C ILE A 78 -0.68 9.82 -8.24
N ILE A 79 -1.54 8.83 -8.50
CA ILE A 79 -1.23 7.43 -8.23
C ILE A 79 -1.41 6.56 -9.46
N THR A 80 -0.53 5.56 -9.61
CA THR A 80 -0.69 4.46 -10.58
C THR A 80 -0.63 3.12 -9.87
N LYS A 81 -1.14 2.05 -10.50
CA LYS A 81 -1.08 0.70 -9.92
C LYS A 81 -0.02 -0.12 -10.63
N GLU A 82 1.03 -0.47 -9.92
CA GLU A 82 2.17 -1.23 -10.44
C GLU A 82 2.49 -2.40 -9.52
N TYR A 83 2.61 -3.61 -10.07
CA TYR A 83 2.93 -4.83 -9.31
C TYR A 83 2.05 -5.08 -8.06
N GLY A 84 0.79 -4.64 -8.12
CA GLY A 84 -0.18 -4.77 -7.02
C GLY A 84 -0.07 -3.69 -5.94
N MET A 85 0.81 -2.70 -6.12
CA MET A 85 1.04 -1.57 -5.22
C MET A 85 0.57 -0.25 -5.87
N TRP A 86 0.26 0.74 -5.03
CA TRP A 86 0.01 2.10 -5.48
C TRP A 86 1.33 2.86 -5.55
N LYS A 87 1.77 3.23 -6.74
CA LYS A 87 2.93 4.11 -6.96
C LYS A 87 2.48 5.56 -6.84
N LEU A 88 3.25 6.38 -6.13
CA LEU A 88 3.06 7.83 -6.10
C LEU A 88 3.85 8.48 -7.25
N ARG A 89 3.28 9.50 -7.89
CA ARG A 89 3.92 10.32 -8.94
C ARG A 89 5.27 10.86 -8.46
N GLU A 90 6.27 10.83 -9.34
CA GLU A 90 7.67 11.02 -8.99
C GLU A 90 8.00 12.39 -8.38
N ASP A 91 7.34 13.46 -8.84
CA ASP A 91 7.49 14.82 -8.30
C ASP A 91 6.89 14.99 -6.90
N LEU A 92 6.04 14.06 -6.46
CA LEU A 92 5.36 14.11 -5.17
C LEU A 92 6.04 13.30 -4.08
N GLN A 93 6.97 12.41 -4.44
CA GLN A 93 7.59 11.43 -3.52
C GLN A 93 8.33 12.10 -2.37
N ASP A 94 9.02 13.20 -2.64
CA ASP A 94 9.84 13.93 -1.66
C ASP A 94 9.07 15.06 -0.95
N LYS A 95 7.78 15.23 -1.24
CA LYS A 95 6.98 16.35 -0.69
C LYS A 95 6.44 16.09 0.72
N GLY A 96 6.67 14.89 1.27
CA GLY A 96 6.17 14.49 2.59
C GLY A 96 4.64 14.33 2.64
N ILE A 97 3.99 14.10 1.50
CA ILE A 97 2.53 13.93 1.42
C ILE A 97 2.09 12.48 1.64
N ALA A 98 2.98 11.52 1.36
CA ALA A 98 2.70 10.12 1.53
C ALA A 98 3.96 9.40 1.99
N VAL A 99 3.76 8.25 2.63
CA VAL A 99 4.80 7.34 3.06
C VAL A 99 4.35 5.91 2.75
N TYR A 100 5.29 5.00 2.57
CA TYR A 100 5.00 3.57 2.61
C TYR A 100 5.14 3.07 4.03
N VAL A 101 4.06 2.55 4.59
CA VAL A 101 4.12 1.79 5.83
C VAL A 101 4.49 0.36 5.49
N THR A 102 5.53 -0.16 6.14
CA THR A 102 5.97 -1.53 5.98
C THR A 102 5.72 -2.35 7.23
N GLY A 103 5.41 -3.62 7.03
CA GLY A 103 5.15 -4.59 8.10
C GLY A 103 5.60 -5.98 7.68
N ARG A 104 6.09 -6.75 8.66
CA ARG A 104 6.62 -8.10 8.39
C ARG A 104 5.48 -9.12 8.33
N MET A 105 5.23 -9.67 7.15
CA MET A 105 4.31 -10.79 6.97
C MET A 105 5.10 -12.11 6.86
N ARG A 106 5.38 -12.72 8.02
CA ARG A 106 6.17 -13.96 8.14
C ARG A 106 7.61 -13.81 7.61
N CYS A 107 7.87 -14.15 6.35
CA CYS A 107 9.21 -14.18 5.76
C CYS A 107 9.47 -13.05 4.75
N PHE A 108 8.53 -12.15 4.53
CA PHE A 108 8.70 -11.00 3.62
C PHE A 108 7.96 -9.76 4.12
N TYR A 109 8.36 -8.61 3.60
CA TYR A 109 7.75 -7.32 3.93
C TYR A 109 6.62 -6.97 2.98
N HIS A 110 5.57 -6.38 3.52
CA HIS A 110 4.54 -5.70 2.75
C HIS A 110 4.76 -4.20 2.79
N PHE A 111 4.28 -3.50 1.76
CA PHE A 111 4.38 -2.04 1.67
C PHE A 111 3.01 -1.47 1.30
N TYR A 112 2.53 -0.54 2.10
CA TYR A 112 1.23 0.10 1.92
C TYR A 112 1.40 1.61 1.82
N LEU A 113 1.01 2.17 0.68
CA LEU A 113 0.95 3.62 0.52
C LEU A 113 -0.07 4.20 1.50
N SER A 114 0.39 5.11 2.34
CA SER A 114 -0.37 5.82 3.36
C SER A 114 -0.09 7.31 3.27
N TRP A 115 -1.00 8.11 3.80
CA TRP A 115 -1.00 9.56 3.62
C TRP A 115 -0.75 10.26 4.93
N THR A 116 0.08 11.29 4.89
CA THR A 116 0.29 12.19 6.03
C THR A 116 -0.88 13.18 6.12
N PRO A 117 -1.05 13.93 7.22
CA PRO A 117 -2.01 15.02 7.30
C PRO A 117 -1.86 16.02 6.14
N LYS A 118 -0.62 16.35 5.77
CA LYS A 118 -0.31 17.18 4.60
C LYS A 118 -0.84 16.58 3.29
N GLY A 119 -0.70 15.26 3.12
CA GLY A 119 -1.26 14.56 1.98
C GLY A 119 -2.78 14.52 1.95
N ILE A 120 -3.43 14.44 3.11
CA ILE A 120 -4.89 14.50 3.21
C ILE A 120 -5.40 15.86 2.73
N GLU A 121 -4.79 16.95 3.18
CA GLU A 121 -5.17 18.31 2.73
C GLU A 121 -4.94 18.47 1.22
N PHE A 122 -3.82 18.00 0.70
CA PHE A 122 -3.57 17.96 -0.74
C PHE A 122 -4.68 17.23 -1.52
N ILE A 123 -5.13 16.06 -1.04
CA ILE A 123 -6.21 15.30 -1.68
C ILE A 123 -7.55 16.05 -1.59
N LYS A 124 -7.85 16.68 -0.45
CA LYS A 124 -9.07 17.47 -0.28
C LYS A 124 -9.13 18.62 -1.29
N GLU A 125 -8.03 19.34 -1.48
CA GLU A 125 -7.95 20.44 -2.46
C GLU A 125 -8.29 19.96 -3.88
N ILE A 126 -7.70 18.84 -4.30
CA ILE A 126 -7.96 18.25 -5.62
C ILE A 126 -9.44 17.89 -5.79
N ILE A 127 -10.03 17.23 -4.80
CA ILE A 127 -11.43 16.80 -4.88
C ILE A 127 -12.38 17.99 -4.86
N ASN A 128 -12.10 19.00 -4.04
CA ASN A 128 -12.90 20.22 -3.95
C ASN A 128 -12.84 21.03 -5.25
N ASN A 129 -11.66 21.19 -5.85
CA ASN A 129 -11.50 21.91 -7.11
C ASN A 129 -12.28 21.25 -8.25
N ARG A 130 -12.31 19.91 -8.28
CA ARG A 130 -13.09 19.15 -9.26
C ARG A 130 -14.60 19.20 -9.07
N THR A 131 -15.07 19.63 -7.90
CA THR A 131 -16.50 19.77 -7.60
C THR A 131 -17.00 21.19 -7.90
N ARG A 132 -16.09 22.14 -8.14
CA ARG A 132 -16.37 23.54 -8.49
C ARG A 132 -16.38 23.79 -10.00
N HIS A 133 -15.91 22.83 -10.80
CA HIS A 133 -15.98 22.80 -12.26
C HIS A 133 -17.06 21.82 -12.70
#